data_AF-A0A9E1RIM2-F1
#
_entry.id   AF-A0A9E1RIM2-F1
#
_cell.length_a   1.000
_cell.length_b   1.000
_cell.length_c   1.000
_cell.angle_alpha   90.00
_cell.angle_beta   90.00
_cell.angle_gamma   90.00
#
_symmetry.space_group_name_H-M   'P 1'
#
loop_
_entity.id
_entity.type
_entity.pdbx_description
1 polymer ?
#
loop_
_entity_poly.entity_id
_entity_poly.type
_entity_poly.pdbx_seq_one_letter_code
_entity_poly.pdbx_strand_id
1 'polypeptide(L)'
;METNKETRATIQSRLDVLRKGIISEENSVNYYQTLIDKTSEDSEANIGMRRMYTDLMSEEKKHVERFQELIAKWEQKLKEL
;
A
#
# COMPACT_ATOMS: atom_id res chain seq x y z
N MET A 1 6.44 -32.35 -6.00
CA MET A 1 5.57 -31.17 -6.20
C MET A 1 4.70 -31.07 -4.97
N GLU A 2 5.02 -30.16 -4.05
CA GLU A 2 4.14 -29.91 -2.91
C GLU A 2 2.77 -29.49 -3.43
N THR A 3 1.73 -30.14 -2.93
CA THR A 3 0.35 -29.79 -3.21
C THR A 3 0.12 -28.40 -2.63
N ASN A 4 0.20 -27.37 -3.50
CA ASN A 4 -0.18 -25.98 -3.27
C ASN A 4 -1.69 -25.83 -2.96
N LYS A 5 -2.24 -26.69 -2.10
CA LYS A 5 -3.59 -26.54 -1.60
C LYS A 5 -3.56 -25.47 -0.53
N GLU A 6 -4.11 -24.31 -0.88
CA GLU A 6 -4.40 -23.28 0.10
C GLU A 6 -5.30 -23.89 1.18
N THR A 7 -4.86 -23.82 2.42
CA THR A 7 -5.65 -24.16 3.60
C THR A 7 -6.16 -22.87 4.24
N ARG A 8 -7.13 -22.98 5.15
CA ARG A 8 -7.57 -21.84 5.96
C ARG A 8 -6.37 -21.12 6.63
N ALA A 9 -5.40 -21.88 7.14
CA ALA A 9 -4.21 -21.33 7.79
C ALA A 9 -3.30 -20.57 6.80
N THR A 10 -3.06 -21.11 5.59
CA THR A 10 -2.20 -20.41 4.61
C THR A 10 -2.85 -19.13 4.09
N ILE A 11 -4.17 -19.14 3.88
CA ILE A 11 -4.91 -17.92 3.48
C ILE A 11 -4.88 -16.87 4.58
N GLN A 12 -5.09 -17.27 5.85
CA GLN A 12 -5.03 -16.34 6.97
C GLN A 12 -3.65 -15.68 7.09
N SER A 13 -2.56 -16.45 6.95
CA SER A 13 -1.20 -15.90 6.97
C SER A 13 -0.95 -14.90 5.84
N ARG A 14 -1.50 -15.14 4.64
CA ARG A 14 -1.41 -14.17 3.52
C ARG A 14 -2.17 -12.88 3.84
N LEU A 15 -3.37 -12.98 4.41
CA LEU A 15 -4.17 -11.83 4.83
C LEU A 15 -3.43 -11.01 5.90
N ASP A 16 -2.76 -11.67 6.85
CA ASP A 16 -2.01 -10.98 7.90
C ASP A 16 -0.81 -10.20 7.33
N VAL A 17 -0.12 -10.76 6.33
CA VAL A 17 0.95 -10.05 5.60
C VAL A 17 0.39 -8.85 4.84
N LEU A 18 -0.70 -9.02 4.10
CA LEU A 18 -1.33 -7.93 3.33
C LEU A 18 -1.84 -6.81 4.24
N ARG A 19 -2.39 -7.14 5.41
CA ARG A 19 -2.85 -6.16 6.41
C ARG A 19 -1.70 -5.37 7.04
N LYS A 20 -0.52 -5.96 7.21
CA LYS A 20 0.68 -5.21 7.61
C LYS A 20 1.19 -4.33 6.47
N GLY A 21 1.18 -4.86 5.26
CA GLY A 21 1.57 -4.15 4.05
C GLY A 21 0.74 -2.89 3.86
N ILE A 22 -0.59 -2.98 3.91
CA ILE A 22 -1.46 -1.82 3.64
C ILE A 22 -1.24 -0.69 4.64
N ILE A 23 -1.02 -1.02 5.93
CA ILE A 23 -0.67 -0.03 6.96
C ILE A 23 0.65 0.67 6.60
N SER A 24 1.63 -0.07 6.08
CA SER A 24 2.91 0.51 5.64
C SER A 24 2.70 1.50 4.51
N GLU A 25 1.90 1.15 3.49
CA GLU A 25 1.66 2.04 2.35
C GLU A 25 0.84 3.27 2.73
N GLU A 26 -0.18 3.11 3.58
CA GLU A 26 -0.96 4.23 4.13
C GLU A 26 -0.08 5.19 4.94
N ASN A 27 0.89 4.66 5.71
CA ASN A 27 1.87 5.48 6.41
C ASN A 27 2.79 6.24 5.45
N SER A 28 3.23 5.61 4.36
CA SER A 28 4.02 6.28 3.32
C SER A 28 3.25 7.41 2.64
N VAL A 29 1.95 7.20 2.33
CA VAL A 29 1.07 8.26 1.80
C VAL A 29 1.03 9.46 2.75
N ASN A 30 0.77 9.21 4.04
CA ASN A 30 0.71 10.27 5.05
C ASN A 30 2.06 10.98 5.24
N TYR A 31 3.16 10.23 5.15
CA TYR A 31 4.50 10.76 5.22
C TYR A 31 4.78 11.73 4.07
N TYR A 32 4.53 11.34 2.83
CA TYR A 32 4.74 12.22 1.68
C TYR A 32 3.80 13.43 1.70
N GLN A 33 2.54 13.26 2.13
CA GLN A 33 1.64 14.40 2.33
C GLN A 33 2.21 15.40 3.34
N THR A 34 2.75 14.91 4.46
CA THR A 34 3.40 15.77 5.47
C THR A 34 4.62 16.50 4.91
N LEU A 35 5.42 15.84 4.05
CA LEU A 35 6.57 16.48 3.40
C LEU A 35 6.15 17.53 2.38
N ILE A 36 5.09 17.29 1.61
CA ILE A 36 4.47 18.29 0.74
C ILE A 36 4.07 19.48 1.60
N ASP A 37 3.24 19.29 2.63
CA ASP A 37 2.72 20.39 3.46
C ASP A 37 3.82 21.23 4.13
N LYS A 38 4.98 20.62 4.44
CA LYS A 38 6.14 21.30 5.05
C LYS A 38 7.11 21.93 4.06
N THR A 39 7.03 21.60 2.77
CA THR A 39 7.91 22.15 1.74
C THR A 39 7.24 23.37 1.11
N SER A 40 7.85 24.55 1.24
CA SER A 40 7.34 25.80 0.66
C SER A 40 7.39 25.80 -0.88
N GLU A 41 6.72 26.76 -1.53
CA GLU A 41 6.75 26.94 -3.00
C GLU A 41 7.53 28.21 -3.41
N ASP A 42 8.46 28.65 -2.57
CA ASP A 42 9.22 29.89 -2.71
C ASP A 42 10.45 29.78 -3.63
N SER A 43 10.78 28.58 -4.11
CA SER A 43 11.87 28.35 -5.05
C SER A 43 11.56 27.22 -6.03
N GLU A 44 12.16 27.29 -7.23
CA GLU A 44 12.07 26.23 -8.25
C GLU A 44 12.56 24.87 -7.70
N ALA A 45 13.56 24.87 -6.84
CA ALA A 45 14.04 23.67 -6.18
C ALA A 45 12.93 23.04 -5.30
N ASN A 46 12.26 23.85 -4.47
CA ASN A 46 11.20 23.36 -3.61
C ASN A 46 9.96 22.91 -4.41
N ILE A 47 9.62 23.62 -5.49
CA ILE A 47 8.57 23.20 -6.43
C ILE A 47 8.91 21.82 -7.03
N GLY A 48 10.16 21.61 -7.46
CA GLY A 48 10.63 20.32 -7.95
C GLY A 48 10.54 19.21 -6.91
N MET A 49 10.93 19.48 -5.66
CA MET A 49 10.80 18.52 -4.55
C MET A 49 9.35 18.14 -4.28
N ARG A 50 8.44 19.11 -4.22
CA ARG A 50 7.00 18.87 -4.01
C ARG A 50 6.40 18.00 -5.09
N ARG A 51 6.79 18.20 -6.37
CA ARG A 51 6.37 17.34 -7.49
C ARG A 51 6.80 15.90 -7.25
N MET A 52 8.07 15.67 -6.88
CA MET A 52 8.56 14.33 -6.61
C MET A 52 7.84 13.67 -5.42
N TYR A 53 7.59 14.39 -4.32
CA TYR A 53 6.79 13.84 -3.22
C TYR A 53 5.36 13.50 -3.65
N THR A 54 4.76 14.32 -4.52
CA THR A 54 3.42 14.07 -5.07
C THR A 54 3.41 12.80 -5.94
N ASP A 55 4.42 12.63 -6.78
CA ASP A 55 4.55 11.45 -7.64
C ASP A 55 4.72 10.17 -6.81
N LEU A 56 5.60 10.19 -5.80
CA LEU A 56 5.80 9.06 -4.89
C LEU A 56 4.52 8.74 -4.11
N MET A 57 3.84 9.75 -3.56
CA MET A 57 2.56 9.56 -2.87
C MET A 57 1.51 8.90 -3.79
N SER A 58 1.51 9.24 -5.09
CA SER A 58 0.62 8.65 -6.07
C SER A 58 0.90 7.15 -6.27
N GLU A 59 2.17 6.74 -6.31
CA GLU A 59 2.54 5.33 -6.38
C GLU A 59 2.11 4.55 -5.13
N GLU A 60 2.29 5.11 -3.94
CA GLU A 60 1.85 4.44 -2.70
C GLU A 60 0.33 4.29 -2.64
N LYS A 61 -0.44 5.25 -3.17
CA LYS A 61 -1.90 5.10 -3.31
C LYS A 61 -2.27 3.93 -4.22
N LYS A 62 -1.54 3.72 -5.32
CA LYS A 62 -1.74 2.54 -6.19
C LYS A 62 -1.39 1.24 -5.46
N HIS A 63 -0.36 1.24 -4.61
CA HIS A 63 -0.03 0.09 -3.77
C HIS A 63 -1.16 -0.23 -2.78
N VAL A 64 -1.72 0.79 -2.12
CA VAL A 64 -2.90 0.64 -1.23
C VAL A 64 -4.07 0.01 -1.98
N GLU A 65 -4.46 0.57 -3.13
CA GLU A 65 -5.54 0.02 -3.97
C GLU A 65 -5.28 -1.45 -4.33
N ARG A 66 -4.05 -1.76 -4.76
CA ARG A 66 -3.67 -3.12 -5.10
C ARG A 66 -3.75 -4.08 -3.91
N PHE A 67 -3.37 -3.63 -2.72
CA PHE A 67 -3.44 -4.45 -1.52
C PHE A 67 -4.89 -4.68 -1.08
N GLN A 68 -5.76 -3.68 -1.21
CA GLN A 68 -7.20 -3.83 -0.97
C GLN A 68 -7.82 -4.88 -1.90
N GLU A 69 -7.49 -4.86 -3.20
CA GLU A 69 -7.94 -5.89 -4.15
C GLU A 69 -7.48 -7.29 -3.75
N LEU A 70 -6.21 -7.43 -3.34
CA LEU A 70 -5.65 -8.70 -2.92
C LEU A 70 -6.30 -9.21 -1.62
N ILE A 71 -6.52 -8.32 -0.64
CA ILE A 71 -7.23 -8.66 0.60
C ILE A 71 -8.63 -9.17 0.26
N ALA A 72 -9.40 -8.43 -0.53
CA ALA A 72 -10.75 -8.83 -0.93
C ALA A 72 -10.77 -10.21 -1.62
N LYS A 73 -9.82 -10.45 -2.53
CA LYS A 73 -9.65 -11.75 -3.20
C LYS A 73 -9.41 -12.88 -2.21
N TRP A 74 -8.51 -12.69 -1.24
CA TRP A 74 -8.15 -13.74 -0.29
C TRP A 74 -9.23 -13.95 0.78
N GLU A 75 -9.95 -12.89 1.18
CA GLU A 75 -11.11 -13.01 2.05
C GLU A 75 -12.26 -13.77 1.36
N GLN A 76 -12.48 -13.53 0.06
CA GLN A 76 -13.44 -14.31 -0.71
C GLN A 76 -13.04 -15.78 -0.78
N LYS A 77 -11.77 -16.07 -1.09
CA LYS A 77 -11.27 -17.45 -1.13
C LYS A 77 -11.35 -18.15 0.22
N LEU A 78 -11.19 -17.42 1.33
CA LEU A 78 -11.36 -17.95 2.69
C LEU A 78 -12.79 -18.39 2.98
N LYS A 79 -13.79 -17.74 2.39
CA LYS A 79 -15.21 -18.08 2.52
C LYS A 79 -15.60 -19.30 1.67
N GLU A 80 -14.87 -19.55 0.60
CA GLU A 80 -15.09 -20.67 -0.32
C GLU A 80 -14.46 -22.00 0.15
N LEU A 81 -13.65 -21.96 1.22
CA LEU A 81 -13.07 -23.13 1.91
C LEU A 81 -13.99 -23.66 3.01
#